data_AF-A0A1W6KDG9-F1
#
_entry.id   AF-A0A1W6KDG9-F1
#
_cell.length_a   1.000
_cell.length_b   1.000
_cell.length_c   1.000
_cell.angle_alpha   90.00
_cell.angle_beta   90.00
_cell.angle_gamma   90.00
#
_symmetry.space_group_name_H-M   'P 1'
#
loop_
_entity.id
_entity.type
_entity.pdbx_description
1 polymer ?
#
loop_
_entity_poly.entity_id
_entity_poly.type
_entity_poly.pdbx_seq_one_letter_code
_entity_poly.pdbx_strand_id
1 'polypeptide(L)'
;MTPVREIHVAVGVVFRDGKVLIARRPDHAHQGGLLEFPGGKVEAGETVQQALVREIREETGLRINPNLLEPVIGVRHDYGDKRVFLDVWETSSSEGDPEGREGQAIQWLDVQDLADVDFPAANRPIIRALKLPCRYAITGSAGDPSAFPEQLRQRLLETRPQMCLFRAPGLSDEVYERLAGWSLEACRASDSLLMLHGAPPLLECLPQATGLHLPWREARQFSSRPIPEGYLLAISCHDEEEIAHAEQLQADFITLGPVKPTSSHPGAPGIGWERFQELVAGAAIPVYALGGLVPDDILAARQAGAQGIAGIGFWWSGNGY
;
A
#
# COMPACT_ATOMS: atom_id res chain seq x y z
N MET A 1 20.66 25.05 14.72
CA MET A 1 20.26 24.63 13.37
C MET A 1 18.85 25.16 13.15
N THR A 2 18.61 25.95 12.10
CA THR A 2 17.26 26.42 11.75
C THR A 2 16.42 25.18 11.41
N PRO A 3 15.22 24.98 11.98
CA PRO A 3 14.40 23.83 11.64
C PRO A 3 14.12 23.84 10.14
N VAL A 4 14.45 22.75 9.45
CA VAL A 4 14.10 22.56 8.03
C VAL A 4 12.58 22.50 7.98
N ARG A 5 11.95 23.51 7.37
CA ARG A 5 10.51 23.59 7.25
C ARG A 5 10.02 22.47 6.35
N GLU A 6 9.13 21.61 6.86
CA GLU A 6 8.42 20.63 6.05
C GLU A 6 7.41 21.35 5.15
N ILE A 7 7.40 21.01 3.86
CA ILE A 7 6.47 21.54 2.87
C ILE A 7 5.36 20.49 2.70
N HIS A 8 4.12 20.87 3.02
CA HIS A 8 2.95 20.04 2.78
C HIS A 8 2.48 20.22 1.34
N VAL A 9 2.45 19.12 0.58
CA VAL A 9 2.08 19.09 -0.83
C VAL A 9 0.88 18.16 -0.97
N ALA A 10 -0.20 18.67 -1.52
CA ALA A 10 -1.36 17.87 -1.87
C ALA A 10 -1.14 17.25 -3.26
N VAL A 11 -1.33 15.93 -3.37
CA VAL A 11 -1.13 15.19 -4.62
C VAL A 11 -2.43 14.50 -5.02
N GLY A 12 -2.90 14.76 -6.24
CA GLY A 12 -4.17 14.27 -6.75
C GLY A 12 -4.01 13.12 -7.74
N VAL A 13 -4.55 11.95 -7.38
CA VAL A 13 -4.71 10.81 -8.29
C VAL A 13 -6.12 10.82 -8.85
N VAL A 14 -6.28 11.43 -10.03
CA VAL A 14 -7.58 11.51 -10.70
C VAL A 14 -7.74 10.30 -11.62
N PHE A 15 -8.77 9.49 -11.37
CA PHE A 15 -9.13 8.34 -12.18
C PHE A 15 -10.24 8.68 -13.19
N ARG A 16 -10.13 8.13 -14.40
CA ARG A 16 -11.19 8.10 -15.43
C ARG A 16 -10.99 6.88 -16.32
N ASP A 17 -12.04 6.07 -16.50
CA ASP A 17 -12.02 4.88 -17.36
C ASP A 17 -10.86 3.90 -17.05
N GLY A 18 -10.55 3.70 -15.77
CA GLY A 18 -9.45 2.84 -15.31
C GLY A 18 -8.05 3.42 -15.46
N LYS A 19 -7.92 4.66 -15.96
CA LYS A 19 -6.65 5.36 -16.16
C LYS A 19 -6.48 6.49 -15.14
N VAL A 20 -5.22 6.85 -14.88
CA VAL A 20 -4.85 7.99 -14.04
C VAL A 20 -4.37 9.17 -14.87
N LEU A 21 -4.70 10.37 -14.42
CA LEU A 21 -4.23 11.61 -15.03
C LEU A 21 -2.79 11.89 -14.64
N ILE A 22 -1.91 12.01 -15.64
CA ILE A 22 -0.48 12.25 -15.46
C ILE A 22 -0.07 13.47 -16.29
N ALA A 23 0.70 14.37 -15.66
CA ALA A 23 1.37 15.48 -16.32
C ALA A 23 2.84 15.14 -16.59
N ARG A 24 3.43 15.76 -17.61
CA ARG A 24 4.87 15.72 -17.86
C ARG A 24 5.45 17.10 -17.61
N ARG A 25 6.39 17.19 -16.66
CA ARG A 25 7.09 18.44 -16.34
C ARG A 25 7.70 19.07 -17.59
N PRO A 26 7.54 20.38 -17.80
CA PRO A 26 8.27 21.08 -18.85
C PRO A 26 9.78 20.80 -18.72
N ASP A 27 10.47 20.61 -19.84
CA ASP A 27 11.89 20.19 -19.83
C ASP A 27 12.80 21.19 -19.08
N HIS A 28 12.37 22.45 -18.94
CA HIS A 28 13.09 23.53 -18.26
C HIS A 28 12.80 23.65 -16.75
N ALA A 29 11.87 22.86 -16.20
CA ALA A 29 11.51 22.88 -14.79
C ALA A 29 12.50 22.06 -13.92
N HIS A 30 12.39 22.16 -12.60
CA HIS A 30 13.17 21.33 -11.68
C HIS A 30 12.80 19.84 -11.86
N GLN A 31 13.78 19.01 -12.23
CA GLN A 31 13.57 17.63 -12.69
C GLN A 31 12.67 17.55 -13.93
N GLY A 32 12.89 18.47 -14.90
CA GLY A 32 12.13 18.54 -16.15
C GLY A 32 12.11 17.24 -16.95
N GLY A 33 11.01 17.01 -17.65
CA GLY A 33 10.79 15.83 -18.48
C GLY A 33 10.29 14.58 -17.75
N LEU A 34 10.32 14.56 -16.41
CA LEU A 34 9.68 13.52 -15.60
C LEU A 34 8.16 13.66 -15.60
N LEU A 35 7.49 12.54 -15.31
CA LEU A 35 6.05 12.47 -15.06
C LEU A 35 5.72 12.87 -13.62
N GLU A 36 4.53 13.43 -13.43
CA GLU A 36 4.00 13.77 -12.12
C GLU A 36 2.47 13.66 -12.05
N PHE A 37 1.99 13.47 -10.82
CA PHE A 37 0.57 13.60 -10.51
C PHE A 37 0.26 15.09 -10.31
N PRO A 38 -0.89 15.59 -10.81
CA PRO A 38 -1.31 16.96 -10.56
C PRO A 38 -1.39 17.28 -9.08
N GLY A 39 -1.04 18.52 -8.70
CA GLY A 39 -1.11 18.96 -7.31
C GLY A 39 0.00 19.93 -6.94
N GLY A 40 -0.14 20.53 -5.77
CA GLY A 40 0.72 21.62 -5.35
C GLY A 40 0.74 21.82 -3.85
N LYS A 41 1.28 22.95 -3.41
CA LYS A 41 1.49 23.22 -1.99
C LYS A 41 0.16 23.52 -1.32
N VAL A 42 -0.01 22.97 -0.13
CA VAL A 42 -1.14 23.35 0.75
C VAL A 42 -0.84 24.74 1.31
N GLU A 43 -1.73 25.70 1.04
CA GLU A 43 -1.57 27.07 1.53
C GLU A 43 -2.06 27.25 2.97
N ALA A 44 -1.65 28.34 3.61
CA ALA A 44 -2.03 28.62 4.99
C ALA A 44 -3.54 28.84 5.12
N GLY A 45 -4.19 28.04 5.97
CA GLY A 45 -5.64 28.11 6.21
C GLY A 45 -6.48 27.26 5.26
N GLU A 46 -5.84 26.53 4.34
CA GLU A 46 -6.48 25.64 3.38
C GLU A 46 -6.43 24.17 3.89
N THR A 47 -7.48 23.39 3.63
CA THR A 47 -7.43 21.92 3.80
C THR A 47 -6.76 21.26 2.59
N VAL A 48 -6.29 20.02 2.73
CA VAL A 48 -5.69 19.28 1.61
C VAL A 48 -6.67 19.13 0.45
N GLN A 49 -7.95 18.88 0.74
CA GLN A 49 -8.99 18.78 -0.28
C GLN A 49 -9.22 20.11 -1.01
N GLN A 50 -9.19 21.24 -0.30
CA GLN A 50 -9.32 22.56 -0.91
C GLN A 50 -8.12 22.83 -1.83
N ALA A 51 -6.89 22.52 -1.38
CA ALA A 51 -5.69 22.64 -2.19
C ALA A 51 -5.80 21.81 -3.46
N LEU A 52 -6.23 20.54 -3.37
CA LEU A 52 -6.40 19.69 -4.56
C LEU A 52 -7.42 20.26 -5.55
N VAL A 53 -8.57 20.74 -5.07
CA VAL A 53 -9.59 21.33 -5.95
C VAL A 53 -9.04 22.55 -6.70
N ARG A 54 -8.24 23.38 -6.03
CA ARG A 54 -7.58 24.55 -6.63
C ARG A 54 -6.51 24.14 -7.63
N GLU A 55 -5.53 23.37 -7.20
CA GLU A 55 -4.36 22.96 -8.00
C GLU A 55 -4.78 22.17 -9.24
N ILE A 56 -5.66 21.16 -9.11
CA ILE A 56 -6.13 20.38 -10.26
C ILE A 56 -6.85 21.27 -11.27
N ARG A 57 -7.62 22.25 -10.82
CA ARG A 57 -8.33 23.18 -11.71
C ARG A 57 -7.37 24.16 -12.40
N GLU A 58 -6.37 24.64 -11.69
CA GLU A 58 -5.35 25.55 -12.21
C GLU A 58 -4.48 24.87 -13.25
N GLU A 59 -3.96 23.67 -12.95
CA GLU A 59 -3.02 22.94 -13.81
C GLU A 59 -3.70 22.25 -15.00
N THR A 60 -4.88 21.66 -14.77
CA THR A 60 -5.51 20.73 -15.73
C THR A 60 -6.85 21.21 -16.26
N GLY A 61 -7.49 22.17 -15.58
CA GLY A 61 -8.84 22.62 -15.89
C GLY A 61 -9.97 21.70 -15.44
N LEU A 62 -9.66 20.53 -14.90
CA LEU A 62 -10.66 19.65 -14.33
C LEU A 62 -11.30 20.24 -13.08
N ARG A 63 -12.57 19.92 -12.91
CA ARG A 63 -13.32 20.19 -11.68
C ARG A 63 -13.52 18.88 -10.94
N ILE A 64 -13.12 18.84 -9.68
CA ILE A 64 -13.30 17.68 -8.80
C ILE A 64 -14.15 18.07 -7.58
N ASN A 65 -14.84 17.09 -7.00
CA ASN A 65 -15.66 17.30 -5.80
C ASN A 65 -14.84 16.99 -4.54
N PRO A 66 -14.61 17.97 -3.64
CA PRO A 66 -13.79 17.74 -2.44
C PRO A 66 -14.36 16.67 -1.49
N ASN A 67 -15.68 16.40 -1.54
CA ASN A 67 -16.32 15.38 -0.70
C ASN A 67 -16.18 13.96 -1.25
N LEU A 68 -15.66 13.81 -2.48
CA LEU A 68 -15.42 12.52 -3.14
C LEU A 68 -13.92 12.26 -3.31
N LEU A 69 -13.10 12.94 -2.52
CA LEU A 69 -11.69 12.67 -2.37
C LEU A 69 -11.49 11.65 -1.26
N GLU A 70 -10.69 10.62 -1.52
CA GLU A 70 -10.32 9.61 -0.54
C GLU A 70 -8.80 9.60 -0.34
N PRO A 71 -8.28 9.49 0.90
CA PRO A 71 -6.85 9.41 1.11
C PRO A 71 -6.31 8.09 0.55
N VAL A 72 -5.10 8.09 -0.01
CA VAL A 72 -4.43 6.90 -0.55
C VAL A 72 -3.27 6.50 0.35
N ILE A 73 -2.28 7.38 0.50
CA ILE A 73 -1.04 7.17 1.24
C ILE A 73 -0.43 8.54 1.61
N GLY A 74 0.36 8.60 2.69
CA GLY A 74 1.18 9.76 3.04
C GLY A 74 2.66 9.44 2.88
N VAL A 75 3.40 10.25 2.12
CA VAL A 75 4.84 10.00 1.83
C VAL A 75 5.67 11.19 2.30
N ARG A 76 6.63 10.95 3.18
CA ARG A 76 7.64 11.95 3.54
C ARG A 76 8.94 11.68 2.80
N HIS A 77 9.55 12.75 2.29
CA HIS A 77 10.82 12.66 1.60
C HIS A 77 11.75 13.81 2.03
N ASP A 78 13.00 13.46 2.38
CA ASP A 78 14.04 14.42 2.74
C ASP A 78 15.03 14.54 1.57
N TYR A 79 15.02 15.68 0.88
CA TYR A 79 15.96 16.00 -0.19
C TYR A 79 17.31 16.52 0.35
N GLY A 80 17.47 16.58 1.68
CA GLY A 80 18.63 17.14 2.39
C GLY A 80 18.53 18.66 2.57
N ASP A 81 18.12 19.39 1.53
CA ASP A 81 17.91 20.84 1.55
C ASP A 81 16.47 21.24 1.94
N LYS A 82 15.50 20.36 1.70
CA LYS A 82 14.08 20.52 2.03
C LYS A 82 13.44 19.19 2.37
N ARG A 83 12.40 19.25 3.21
CA ARG A 83 11.51 18.12 3.52
C ARG A 83 10.16 18.35 2.91
N VAL A 84 9.60 17.32 2.29
CA VAL A 84 8.24 17.36 1.72
C VAL A 84 7.40 16.26 2.34
N PHE A 85 6.15 16.58 2.64
CA PHE A 85 5.10 15.62 2.93
C PHE A 85 4.10 15.64 1.78
N LEU A 86 4.08 14.56 1.00
CA LEU A 86 3.12 14.31 -0.06
C LEU A 86 1.89 13.64 0.55
N ASP A 87 0.78 14.38 0.55
CA ASP A 87 -0.52 13.94 1.06
C ASP A 87 -1.40 13.56 -0.13
N VAL A 88 -1.48 12.26 -0.40
CA VAL A 88 -2.01 11.72 -1.65
C VAL A 88 -3.47 11.35 -1.49
N TRP A 89 -4.31 11.90 -2.37
CA TRP A 89 -5.74 11.61 -2.40
C TRP A 89 -6.17 11.23 -3.81
N GLU A 90 -7.16 10.36 -3.90
CA GLU A 90 -7.74 9.91 -5.16
C GLU A 90 -9.18 10.36 -5.33
N THR A 91 -9.60 10.48 -6.58
CA THR A 91 -11.02 10.57 -6.93
C THR A 91 -11.27 9.99 -8.31
N SER A 92 -12.42 9.35 -8.48
CA SER A 92 -12.95 8.99 -9.81
C SER A 92 -13.98 10.03 -10.32
N SER A 93 -14.24 11.08 -9.55
CA SER A 93 -15.24 12.10 -9.88
C SER A 93 -14.57 13.38 -10.39
N SER A 94 -14.42 13.48 -11.71
CA SER A 94 -13.92 14.68 -12.38
C SER A 94 -14.82 15.11 -13.55
N GLU A 95 -14.98 16.43 -13.71
CA GLU A 95 -15.72 17.05 -14.80
C GLU A 95 -14.81 17.89 -15.71
N GLY A 96 -15.10 17.87 -17.00
CA GLY A 96 -14.34 18.58 -18.04
C GLY A 96 -13.27 17.72 -18.70
N ASP A 97 -12.64 18.31 -19.71
CA ASP A 97 -11.51 17.71 -20.44
C ASP A 97 -10.20 18.33 -19.92
N PRO A 98 -9.20 17.51 -19.56
CA PRO A 98 -7.96 18.03 -19.03
C PRO A 98 -7.12 18.66 -20.15
N GLU A 99 -6.49 19.79 -19.85
CA GLU A 99 -5.53 20.49 -20.70
C GLU A 99 -4.35 20.98 -19.86
N GLY A 100 -3.13 20.93 -20.38
CA GLY A 100 -1.96 21.44 -19.66
C GLY A 100 -1.93 22.97 -19.64
N ARG A 101 -2.51 23.58 -18.61
CA ARG A 101 -2.68 25.04 -18.50
C ARG A 101 -1.39 25.80 -18.18
N GLU A 102 -0.34 25.08 -17.84
CA GLU A 102 1.01 25.59 -17.60
C GLU A 102 2.00 25.20 -18.72
N GLY A 103 1.48 24.70 -19.85
CA GLY A 103 2.30 24.25 -20.98
C GLY A 103 2.90 22.86 -20.81
N GLN A 104 2.43 22.09 -19.83
CA GLN A 104 2.76 20.68 -19.64
C GLN A 104 1.97 19.77 -20.57
N ALA A 105 2.55 18.66 -21.00
CA ALA A 105 1.76 17.62 -21.67
C ALA A 105 0.97 16.85 -20.60
N ILE A 106 -0.31 16.55 -20.87
CA ILE A 106 -1.16 15.75 -19.99
C ILE A 106 -1.63 14.52 -20.74
N GLN A 107 -1.68 13.38 -20.05
CA GLN A 107 -2.12 12.10 -20.60
C GLN A 107 -2.81 11.24 -19.56
N TRP A 108 -3.68 10.35 -20.03
CA TRP A 108 -4.30 9.30 -19.22
C TRP A 108 -3.50 8.00 -19.39
N LEU A 109 -2.91 7.50 -18.31
CA LEU A 109 -2.10 6.27 -18.32
C LEU A 109 -2.76 5.17 -17.50
N ASP A 110 -2.54 3.91 -17.88
CA ASP A 110 -2.89 2.78 -17.04
C ASP A 110 -1.96 2.75 -15.82
N VAL A 111 -2.48 2.37 -14.65
CA VAL A 111 -1.67 2.21 -13.43
C VAL A 111 -0.55 1.20 -13.64
N GLN A 112 -0.79 0.16 -14.45
CA GLN A 112 0.21 -0.86 -14.76
C GLN A 112 1.39 -0.30 -15.58
N ASP A 113 1.14 0.71 -16.41
CA ASP A 113 2.16 1.34 -17.27
C ASP A 113 3.04 2.35 -16.53
N LEU A 114 2.73 2.69 -15.28
CA LEU A 114 3.53 3.61 -14.48
C LEU A 114 4.84 2.94 -14.02
N ALA A 115 5.98 3.46 -14.48
CA ALA A 115 7.30 2.98 -14.10
C ALA A 115 8.00 3.95 -13.11
N ASP A 116 8.58 3.40 -12.04
CA ASP A 116 9.29 4.15 -10.98
C ASP A 116 10.38 5.10 -11.50
N VAL A 117 10.97 4.80 -12.67
CA VAL A 117 12.05 5.56 -13.28
C VAL A 117 11.59 6.85 -13.97
N ASP A 118 10.30 6.92 -14.35
CA ASP A 118 9.74 8.07 -15.07
C ASP A 118 9.28 9.17 -14.11
N PHE A 119 9.31 8.91 -12.81
CA PHE A 119 8.82 9.81 -11.76
C PHE A 119 9.93 10.20 -10.78
N PRO A 120 9.76 11.33 -10.06
CA PRO A 120 10.60 11.67 -8.90
C PRO A 120 10.64 10.55 -7.87
N ALA A 121 11.77 10.40 -7.16
CA ALA A 121 11.94 9.35 -6.15
C ALA A 121 10.83 9.35 -5.07
N ALA A 122 10.34 10.53 -4.67
CA ALA A 122 9.26 10.69 -3.70
C ALA A 122 7.90 10.16 -4.19
N ASN A 123 7.71 9.95 -5.50
CA ASN A 123 6.45 9.47 -6.09
C ASN A 123 6.42 7.95 -6.23
N ARG A 124 7.56 7.26 -6.16
CA ARG A 124 7.62 5.79 -6.27
C ARG A 124 6.72 5.06 -5.27
N PRO A 125 6.62 5.48 -3.99
CA PRO A 125 5.71 4.83 -3.04
C PRO A 125 4.25 5.01 -3.44
N ILE A 126 3.91 6.12 -4.12
CA ILE A 126 2.57 6.38 -4.67
C ILE A 126 2.26 5.39 -5.79
N ILE A 127 3.19 5.20 -6.73
CA ILE A 127 3.00 4.24 -7.84
C ILE A 127 2.79 2.82 -7.30
N ARG A 128 3.59 2.41 -6.32
CA ARG A 128 3.44 1.12 -5.65
C ARG A 128 2.09 1.02 -4.92
N ALA A 129 1.70 2.06 -4.19
CA ALA A 129 0.42 2.16 -3.51
C ALA A 129 -0.77 1.97 -4.47
N LEU A 130 -0.73 2.58 -5.66
CA LEU A 130 -1.80 2.44 -6.65
C LEU A 130 -1.91 1.04 -7.26
N LYS A 131 -0.83 0.25 -7.22
CA LYS A 131 -0.81 -1.15 -7.67
C LYS A 131 -1.23 -2.14 -6.57
N LEU A 132 -1.45 -1.65 -5.35
CA LEU A 132 -1.74 -2.46 -4.17
C LEU A 132 -3.17 -2.21 -3.67
N PRO A 133 -3.89 -3.23 -3.19
CA PRO A 133 -5.22 -3.05 -2.61
C PRO A 133 -5.15 -2.32 -1.27
N CYS A 134 -6.22 -1.68 -0.81
CA CYS A 134 -6.26 -1.06 0.52
C CYS A 134 -6.52 -2.06 1.66
N ARG A 135 -6.81 -3.33 1.32
CA ARG A 135 -7.04 -4.42 2.27
C ARG A 135 -6.15 -5.60 1.93
N TYR A 136 -5.36 -6.04 2.90
CA TYR A 136 -4.54 -7.23 2.81
C TYR A 136 -5.08 -8.30 3.76
N ALA A 137 -5.92 -9.19 3.22
CA ALA A 137 -6.57 -10.24 4.00
C ALA A 137 -5.54 -11.30 4.43
N ILE A 138 -5.61 -11.79 5.67
CA ILE A 138 -4.68 -12.83 6.16
C ILE A 138 -5.48 -14.02 6.63
N THR A 139 -5.19 -15.22 6.12
CA THR A 139 -5.80 -16.44 6.66
C THR A 139 -5.41 -16.62 8.14
N GLY A 140 -6.33 -17.11 8.95
CA GLY A 140 -5.99 -17.54 10.31
C GLY A 140 -5.26 -18.87 10.32
N SER A 141 -5.08 -19.45 11.51
CA SER A 141 -4.58 -20.83 11.60
C SER A 141 -5.45 -21.75 10.76
N ALA A 142 -4.81 -22.66 10.01
CA ALA A 142 -5.52 -23.65 9.21
C ALA A 142 -6.31 -24.64 10.08
N GLY A 143 -6.08 -24.69 11.40
CA GLY A 143 -6.83 -25.51 12.35
C GLY A 143 -6.78 -26.99 11.94
N ASP A 144 -7.89 -27.49 11.40
CA ASP A 144 -7.98 -28.77 10.71
C ASP A 144 -7.67 -28.61 9.21
N PRO A 145 -6.53 -29.14 8.72
CA PRO A 145 -6.15 -29.06 7.30
C PRO A 145 -7.19 -29.61 6.33
N SER A 146 -8.06 -30.54 6.76
CA SER A 146 -9.10 -31.12 5.91
C SER A 146 -10.30 -30.19 5.70
N ALA A 147 -10.58 -29.31 6.67
CA ALA A 147 -11.67 -28.33 6.61
C ALA A 147 -11.26 -27.01 5.96
N PHE A 148 -9.95 -26.69 5.95
CA PHE A 148 -9.41 -25.43 5.44
C PHE A 148 -9.86 -25.08 4.01
N PRO A 149 -9.84 -25.99 3.01
CA PRO A 149 -10.24 -25.67 1.65
C PRO A 149 -11.66 -25.09 1.54
N GLU A 150 -12.63 -25.74 2.19
CA GLU A 150 -14.02 -25.27 2.13
C GLU A 150 -14.19 -23.93 2.85
N GLN A 151 -13.52 -23.73 3.99
CA GLN A 151 -13.51 -22.44 4.69
C GLN A 151 -12.95 -21.32 3.81
N LEU A 152 -11.79 -21.55 3.16
CA LEU A 152 -11.18 -20.53 2.28
C LEU A 152 -12.11 -20.20 1.11
N ARG A 153 -12.73 -21.21 0.48
CA ARG A 153 -13.70 -21.00 -0.61
C ARG A 153 -14.86 -20.12 -0.17
N GLN A 154 -15.44 -20.40 0.99
CA GLN A 154 -16.54 -19.60 1.54
C GLN A 154 -16.11 -18.14 1.75
N ARG A 155 -14.92 -17.90 2.31
CA ARG A 155 -14.41 -16.53 2.51
C ARG A 155 -14.17 -15.77 1.23
N LEU A 156 -13.55 -16.41 0.23
CA LEU A 156 -13.33 -15.81 -1.09
C LEU A 156 -14.65 -15.38 -1.73
N LEU A 157 -15.70 -16.21 -1.62
CA LEU A 157 -17.02 -15.89 -2.14
C LEU A 157 -17.72 -14.75 -1.39
N GLU A 158 -17.65 -14.76 -0.06
CA GLU A 158 -18.36 -13.80 0.80
C GLU A 158 -17.76 -12.41 0.76
N THR A 159 -16.43 -12.31 0.76
CA THR A 159 -15.73 -11.04 1.01
C THR A 159 -14.81 -10.59 -0.11
N ARG A 160 -14.58 -11.44 -1.13
CA ARG A 160 -13.92 -11.12 -2.41
C ARG A 160 -12.69 -10.22 -2.25
N PRO A 161 -11.64 -10.70 -1.56
CA PRO A 161 -10.48 -9.87 -1.29
C PRO A 161 -9.69 -9.68 -2.59
N GLN A 162 -9.16 -8.49 -2.83
CA GLN A 162 -8.26 -8.27 -3.97
C GLN A 162 -6.92 -8.99 -3.79
N MET A 163 -6.45 -9.11 -2.54
CA MET A 163 -5.24 -9.85 -2.18
C MET A 163 -5.39 -10.51 -0.82
N CYS A 164 -4.87 -11.73 -0.70
CA CYS A 164 -4.81 -12.45 0.56
C CYS A 164 -3.44 -13.09 0.80
N LEU A 165 -3.13 -13.32 2.07
CA LEU A 165 -1.95 -14.00 2.56
C LEU A 165 -2.33 -15.37 3.10
N PHE A 166 -1.79 -16.43 2.52
CA PHE A 166 -1.86 -17.76 3.11
C PHE A 166 -0.84 -17.91 4.24
N ARG A 167 -1.34 -17.70 5.47
CA ARG A 167 -0.62 -17.86 6.73
C ARG A 167 -1.23 -19.02 7.52
N ALA A 168 -0.46 -20.10 7.67
CA ALA A 168 -0.87 -21.28 8.42
C ALA A 168 0.26 -21.75 9.36
N PRO A 169 0.49 -21.03 10.48
CA PRO A 169 1.56 -21.38 11.39
C PRO A 169 1.30 -22.75 12.04
N GLY A 170 2.35 -23.56 12.16
CA GLY A 170 2.29 -24.87 12.82
C GLY A 170 1.96 -26.06 11.92
N LEU A 171 1.70 -25.84 10.63
CA LEU A 171 1.68 -26.93 9.65
C LEU A 171 3.09 -27.44 9.36
N SER A 172 3.22 -28.72 9.01
CA SER A 172 4.44 -29.23 8.38
C SER A 172 4.57 -28.70 6.96
N ASP A 173 5.79 -28.66 6.44
CA ASP A 173 6.08 -28.14 5.09
C ASP A 173 5.24 -28.85 4.01
N GLU A 174 5.15 -30.19 4.06
CA GLU A 174 4.35 -30.98 3.11
C GLU A 174 2.85 -30.59 3.13
N VAL A 175 2.29 -30.38 4.32
CA VAL A 175 0.87 -30.00 4.46
C VAL A 175 0.66 -28.54 4.05
N TYR A 176 1.62 -27.66 4.38
CA TYR A 176 1.59 -26.26 3.99
C TYR A 176 1.61 -26.14 2.46
N GLU A 177 2.57 -26.76 1.78
CA GLU A 177 2.70 -26.71 0.32
C GLU A 177 1.44 -27.22 -0.39
N ARG A 178 0.89 -28.34 0.08
CA ARG A 178 -0.36 -28.89 -0.48
C ARG A 178 -1.53 -27.90 -0.35
N LEU A 179 -1.71 -27.29 0.83
CA LEU A 179 -2.79 -26.33 1.05
C LEU A 179 -2.54 -24.98 0.34
N ALA A 180 -1.28 -24.57 0.22
CA ALA A 180 -0.90 -23.38 -0.54
C ALA A 180 -1.19 -23.56 -2.03
N GLY A 181 -0.85 -24.72 -2.61
CA GLY A 181 -1.21 -25.08 -3.98
C GLY A 181 -2.72 -25.03 -4.23
N TRP A 182 -3.52 -25.61 -3.32
CA TRP A 182 -4.98 -25.52 -3.39
C TRP A 182 -5.47 -24.06 -3.28
N SER A 183 -4.89 -23.29 -2.37
CA SER A 183 -5.25 -21.88 -2.16
C SER A 183 -4.98 -21.04 -3.40
N LEU A 184 -3.88 -21.32 -4.13
CA LEU A 184 -3.56 -20.65 -5.40
C LEU A 184 -4.66 -20.85 -6.45
N GLU A 185 -5.14 -22.09 -6.59
CA GLU A 185 -6.23 -22.41 -7.52
C GLU A 185 -7.53 -21.69 -7.13
N ALA A 186 -7.88 -21.71 -5.84
CA ALA A 186 -9.09 -21.07 -5.34
C ALA A 186 -9.06 -19.54 -5.50
N CYS A 187 -7.91 -18.90 -5.23
CA CYS A 187 -7.73 -17.47 -5.40
C CYS A 187 -7.79 -17.06 -6.87
N ARG A 188 -7.14 -17.83 -7.76
CA ARG A 188 -7.23 -17.61 -9.21
C ARG A 188 -8.66 -17.69 -9.72
N ALA A 189 -9.45 -18.67 -9.25
CA ALA A 189 -10.86 -18.80 -9.63
C ALA A 189 -11.75 -17.65 -9.13
N SER A 190 -11.25 -16.82 -8.20
CA SER A 190 -11.97 -15.70 -7.58
C SER A 190 -11.36 -14.34 -7.95
N ASP A 191 -10.41 -14.29 -8.89
CA ASP A 191 -9.61 -13.11 -9.25
C ASP A 191 -8.93 -12.43 -8.05
N SER A 192 -8.54 -13.23 -7.05
CA SER A 192 -7.79 -12.78 -5.88
C SER A 192 -6.31 -13.09 -6.04
N LEU A 193 -5.46 -12.14 -5.67
CA LEU A 193 -4.01 -12.36 -5.56
C LEU A 193 -3.69 -13.17 -4.29
N LEU A 194 -2.69 -14.04 -4.38
CA LEU A 194 -2.25 -14.87 -3.24
C LEU A 194 -0.77 -14.68 -2.93
N MET A 195 -0.50 -14.21 -1.73
CA MET A 195 0.82 -14.14 -1.11
C MET A 195 1.05 -15.38 -0.24
N LEU A 196 2.27 -15.90 -0.22
CA LEU A 196 2.67 -16.99 0.67
C LEU A 196 3.38 -16.45 1.91
N HIS A 197 3.12 -17.00 3.10
CA HIS A 197 3.83 -16.63 4.32
C HIS A 197 4.94 -17.64 4.62
N GLY A 198 6.21 -17.24 4.54
CA GLY A 198 7.31 -18.16 4.84
C GLY A 198 8.67 -17.68 4.35
N ALA A 199 9.45 -18.60 3.78
CA ALA A 199 10.82 -18.37 3.31
C ALA A 199 10.92 -18.48 1.78
N PRO A 200 11.98 -17.91 1.15
CA PRO A 200 12.13 -17.86 -0.31
C PRO A 200 11.94 -19.16 -1.10
N PRO A 201 12.38 -20.36 -0.62
CA PRO A 201 12.23 -21.60 -1.37
C PRO A 201 10.77 -21.96 -1.72
N LEU A 202 9.78 -21.42 -0.99
CA LEU A 202 8.37 -21.64 -1.31
C LEU A 202 8.00 -21.16 -2.73
N LEU A 203 8.64 -20.11 -3.24
CA LEU A 203 8.37 -19.62 -4.59
C LEU A 203 8.92 -20.54 -5.69
N GLU A 204 9.93 -21.37 -5.37
CA GLU A 204 10.41 -22.40 -6.30
C GLU A 204 9.40 -23.53 -6.41
N CYS A 205 8.80 -23.94 -5.29
CA CYS A 205 7.74 -24.95 -5.25
C CYS A 205 6.41 -24.45 -5.85
N LEU A 206 6.10 -23.16 -5.66
CA LEU A 206 4.80 -22.55 -5.97
C LEU A 206 4.96 -21.24 -6.77
N PRO A 207 5.50 -21.30 -8.00
CA PRO A 207 5.82 -20.12 -8.80
C PRO A 207 4.57 -19.37 -9.32
N GLN A 208 3.37 -19.88 -9.08
CA GLN A 208 2.13 -19.18 -9.45
C GLN A 208 1.68 -18.17 -8.40
N ALA A 209 2.35 -18.11 -7.24
CA ALA A 209 2.05 -17.12 -6.21
C ALA A 209 2.35 -15.70 -6.69
N THR A 210 1.57 -14.74 -6.21
CA THR A 210 1.80 -13.31 -6.47
C THR A 210 3.10 -12.85 -5.81
N GLY A 211 3.44 -13.46 -4.67
CA GLY A 211 4.65 -13.11 -3.95
C GLY A 211 4.77 -13.78 -2.60
N LEU A 212 5.72 -13.29 -1.81
CA LEU A 212 6.11 -13.84 -0.52
C LEU A 212 6.05 -12.76 0.56
N HIS A 213 5.46 -13.12 1.70
CA HIS A 213 5.51 -12.35 2.93
C HIS A 213 6.48 -13.03 3.91
N LEU A 214 7.62 -12.38 4.15
CA LEU A 214 8.60 -12.83 5.13
C LEU A 214 8.20 -12.36 6.54
N PRO A 215 8.06 -13.28 7.52
CA PRO A 215 8.08 -12.86 8.91
C PRO A 215 9.46 -12.31 9.25
N TRP A 216 9.55 -11.33 10.16
CA TRP A 216 10.81 -10.67 10.52
C TRP A 216 11.99 -11.63 10.79
N ARG A 217 11.73 -12.75 11.48
CA ARG A 217 12.74 -13.77 11.79
C ARG A 217 13.45 -14.34 10.55
N GLU A 218 12.78 -14.37 9.40
CA GLU A 218 13.36 -14.77 8.12
C GLU A 218 14.04 -13.57 7.45
N ALA A 219 13.35 -12.42 7.39
CA ALA A 219 13.86 -11.21 6.74
C ALA A 219 15.24 -10.77 7.25
N ARG A 220 15.46 -10.80 8.57
CA ARG A 220 16.73 -10.39 9.20
C ARG A 220 17.96 -11.22 8.80
N GLN A 221 17.75 -12.38 8.15
CA GLN A 221 18.84 -13.26 7.72
C GLN A 221 19.42 -12.83 6.36
N PHE A 222 18.73 -11.96 5.63
CA PHE A 222 19.13 -11.50 4.31
C PHE A 222 19.70 -10.08 4.36
N SER A 223 20.62 -9.79 3.45
CA SER A 223 21.22 -8.46 3.27
C SER A 223 20.83 -7.78 1.94
N SER A 224 20.14 -8.52 1.08
CA SER A 224 19.60 -8.07 -0.22
C SER A 224 18.29 -8.81 -0.52
N ARG A 225 17.50 -8.29 -1.47
CA ARG A 225 16.21 -8.90 -1.87
C ARG A 225 16.37 -10.41 -2.11
N PRO A 226 15.64 -11.27 -1.37
CA PRO A 226 15.85 -12.71 -1.41
C PRO A 226 14.94 -13.45 -2.40
N ILE A 227 14.17 -12.72 -3.22
CA ILE A 227 13.26 -13.27 -4.23
C ILE A 227 13.39 -12.48 -5.55
N PRO A 228 13.04 -13.07 -6.72
CA PRO A 228 13.08 -12.37 -8.00
C PRO A 228 12.18 -11.12 -8.05
N GLU A 229 12.55 -10.13 -8.85
CA GLU A 229 11.80 -8.85 -9.00
C GLU A 229 10.36 -9.04 -9.54
N GLY A 230 10.07 -10.15 -10.23
CA GLY A 230 8.73 -10.44 -10.75
C GLY A 230 7.69 -10.86 -9.70
N TYR A 231 8.09 -11.05 -8.45
CA TYR A 231 7.21 -11.39 -7.33
C TYR A 231 7.14 -10.24 -6.34
N LEU A 232 6.00 -10.04 -5.69
CA LEU A 232 5.90 -9.10 -4.57
C LEU A 232 6.66 -9.63 -3.33
N LEU A 233 7.41 -8.76 -2.66
CA LEU A 233 8.03 -9.00 -1.37
C LEU A 233 7.34 -8.16 -0.31
N ALA A 234 6.75 -8.83 0.67
CA ALA A 234 6.19 -8.20 1.86
C ALA A 234 6.99 -8.61 3.11
N ILE A 235 7.10 -7.72 4.09
CA ILE A 235 7.81 -8.03 5.35
C ILE A 235 6.97 -7.59 6.55
N SER A 236 6.93 -8.44 7.58
CA SER A 236 6.38 -8.07 8.88
C SER A 236 7.39 -7.23 9.65
N CYS A 237 7.01 -6.01 10.05
CA CYS A 237 7.84 -5.07 10.82
C CYS A 237 7.12 -4.62 12.10
N HIS A 238 7.89 -4.20 13.11
CA HIS A 238 7.39 -3.76 14.41
C HIS A 238 7.99 -2.43 14.89
N ASP A 239 9.14 -2.01 14.35
CA ASP A 239 9.87 -0.79 14.73
C ASP A 239 10.65 -0.18 13.55
N GLU A 240 11.33 0.95 13.79
CA GLU A 240 12.11 1.66 12.78
C GLU A 240 13.26 0.84 12.17
N GLU A 241 13.92 -0.01 12.97
CA GLU A 241 15.05 -0.81 12.48
C GLU A 241 14.56 -1.86 11.49
N GLU A 242 13.44 -2.52 11.81
CA GLU A 242 12.81 -3.49 10.93
C GLU A 242 12.29 -2.86 9.63
N ILE A 243 11.74 -1.63 9.70
CA ILE A 243 11.31 -0.87 8.52
C ILE A 243 12.50 -0.55 7.61
N ALA A 244 13.57 0.03 8.16
CA ALA A 244 14.76 0.38 7.40
C ALA A 244 15.41 -0.86 6.75
N HIS A 245 15.43 -1.99 7.46
CA HIS A 245 15.90 -3.26 6.91
C HIS A 245 15.01 -3.75 5.77
N ALA A 246 13.69 -3.65 5.90
CA ALA A 246 12.78 -4.05 4.83
C ALA A 246 12.97 -3.23 3.55
N GLU A 247 13.23 -1.93 3.69
CA GLU A 247 13.58 -1.05 2.57
C GLU A 247 14.92 -1.43 1.93
N GLN A 248 15.93 -1.79 2.72
CA GLN A 248 17.21 -2.32 2.21
C GLN A 248 17.02 -3.61 1.40
N LEU A 249 16.11 -4.48 1.84
CA LEU A 249 15.70 -5.67 1.09
C LEU A 249 14.82 -5.36 -0.13
N GLN A 250 14.56 -4.08 -0.38
CA GLN A 250 13.71 -3.59 -1.45
C GLN A 250 12.29 -4.18 -1.38
N ALA A 251 11.75 -4.36 -0.18
CA ALA A 251 10.37 -4.83 -0.03
C ALA A 251 9.39 -3.92 -0.78
N ASP A 252 8.36 -4.51 -1.37
CA ASP A 252 7.32 -3.79 -2.11
C ASP A 252 6.33 -3.13 -1.15
N PHE A 253 6.11 -3.74 0.01
CA PHE A 253 5.34 -3.17 1.13
C PHE A 253 5.67 -3.90 2.44
N ILE A 254 5.19 -3.35 3.55
CA ILE A 254 5.30 -3.98 4.87
C ILE A 254 3.95 -4.05 5.59
N THR A 255 3.86 -4.92 6.59
CA THR A 255 2.83 -4.80 7.64
C THR A 255 3.47 -4.31 8.92
N LEU A 256 2.82 -3.36 9.60
CA LEU A 256 3.31 -2.78 10.85
C LEU A 256 2.26 -2.92 11.95
N GLY A 257 2.65 -3.52 13.09
CA GLY A 257 1.74 -3.74 14.20
C GLY A 257 2.35 -4.51 15.38
N PRO A 258 1.54 -4.90 16.38
CA PRO A 258 0.10 -4.67 16.46
C PRO A 258 -0.25 -3.21 16.79
N VAL A 259 -1.17 -2.59 16.03
CA VAL A 259 -1.65 -1.22 16.27
C VAL A 259 -2.59 -1.15 17.48
N LYS A 260 -3.57 -2.06 17.54
CA LYS A 260 -4.52 -2.21 18.65
C LYS A 260 -4.29 -3.55 19.36
N PRO A 261 -4.83 -3.76 20.58
CA PRO A 261 -4.81 -5.05 21.23
C PRO A 261 -5.39 -6.15 20.33
N THR A 262 -4.77 -7.33 20.30
CA THR A 262 -5.17 -8.42 19.40
C THR A 262 -5.10 -9.77 20.08
N SER A 263 -6.01 -10.67 19.71
CA SER A 263 -5.99 -12.07 20.14
C SER A 263 -4.76 -12.84 19.65
N SER A 264 -4.09 -12.37 18.59
CA SER A 264 -2.84 -12.98 18.11
C SER A 264 -1.63 -12.68 19.01
N HIS A 265 -1.72 -11.63 19.84
CA HIS A 265 -0.69 -11.22 20.81
C HIS A 265 -1.35 -10.81 22.14
N PRO A 266 -1.84 -11.77 22.95
CA PRO A 266 -2.57 -11.48 24.19
C PRO A 266 -1.71 -10.72 25.21
N GLY A 267 -2.28 -9.67 25.82
CA GLY A 267 -1.66 -8.93 26.92
C GLY A 267 -0.80 -7.71 26.52
N ALA A 268 -0.54 -7.50 25.22
CA ALA A 268 0.11 -6.28 24.73
C ALA A 268 -0.95 -5.22 24.34
N PRO A 269 -0.78 -3.94 24.74
CA PRO A 269 -1.74 -2.87 24.42
C PRO A 269 -1.76 -2.47 22.94
N GLY A 270 -0.79 -2.95 22.13
CA GLY A 270 -0.51 -2.41 20.80
C GLY A 270 0.32 -1.12 20.88
N ILE A 271 0.83 -0.66 19.74
CA ILE A 271 1.63 0.58 19.66
C ILE A 271 0.77 1.85 19.65
N GLY A 272 -0.51 1.74 19.27
CA GLY A 272 -1.42 2.86 19.10
C GLY A 272 -1.19 3.65 17.80
N TRP A 273 -2.17 4.48 17.43
CA TRP A 273 -2.14 5.25 16.18
C TRP A 273 -1.06 6.33 16.14
N GLU A 274 -0.78 6.98 17.29
CA GLU A 274 0.24 8.02 17.38
C GLU A 274 1.63 7.47 17.03
N ARG A 275 2.05 6.40 17.72
CA ARG A 275 3.32 5.72 17.44
C ARG A 275 3.34 5.10 16.05
N PHE A 276 2.23 4.52 15.60
CA PHE A 276 2.12 4.00 14.24
C PHE A 276 2.38 5.09 13.19
N GLN A 277 1.78 6.27 13.35
CA GLN A 277 1.98 7.40 12.45
C GLN A 277 3.43 7.89 12.45
N GLU A 278 4.11 7.92 13.59
CA GLU A 278 5.54 8.24 13.67
C GLU A 278 6.41 7.26 12.86
N LEU A 279 6.13 5.96 12.99
CA LEU A 279 6.85 4.91 12.28
C LEU A 279 6.59 4.95 10.77
N VAL A 280 5.33 5.08 10.37
CA VAL A 280 4.93 5.20 8.95
C VAL A 280 5.52 6.45 8.30
N ALA A 281 5.63 7.55 9.05
CA ALA A 281 6.26 8.77 8.56
C ALA A 281 7.74 8.60 8.17
N GLY A 282 8.42 7.58 8.71
CA GLY A 282 9.79 7.22 8.34
C GLY A 282 9.89 6.22 7.18
N ALA A 283 8.79 5.61 6.74
CA ALA A 283 8.79 4.58 5.72
C ALA A 283 8.76 5.16 4.29
N ALA A 284 9.62 4.63 3.43
CA ALA A 284 9.70 4.93 2.00
C ALA A 284 8.96 3.90 1.13
N ILE A 285 8.19 3.00 1.73
CA ILE A 285 7.41 1.97 1.05
C ILE A 285 6.00 1.87 1.66
N PRO A 286 4.99 1.40 0.92
CA PRO A 286 3.63 1.22 1.42
C PRO A 286 3.59 0.40 2.72
N VAL A 287 2.84 0.91 3.71
CA VAL A 287 2.66 0.26 5.02
C VAL A 287 1.21 -0.13 5.22
N TYR A 288 0.94 -1.39 5.53
CA TYR A 288 -0.37 -1.82 6.04
C TYR A 288 -0.38 -1.82 7.56
N ALA A 289 -1.35 -1.13 8.15
CA ALA A 289 -1.62 -1.24 9.58
C ALA A 289 -2.11 -2.66 9.90
N LEU A 290 -1.56 -3.30 10.93
CA LEU A 290 -1.90 -4.67 11.34
C LEU A 290 -2.17 -4.75 12.84
N GLY A 291 -3.09 -5.62 13.24
CA GLY A 291 -3.30 -6.01 14.64
C GLY A 291 -4.47 -5.29 15.31
N GLY A 292 -5.53 -6.06 15.60
CA GLY A 292 -6.72 -5.57 16.32
C GLY A 292 -7.63 -4.65 15.50
N LEU A 293 -7.43 -4.59 14.18
CA LEU A 293 -8.14 -3.69 13.27
C LEU A 293 -9.40 -4.33 12.67
N VAL A 294 -10.35 -3.48 12.30
CA VAL A 294 -11.60 -3.82 11.60
C VAL A 294 -11.71 -3.05 10.27
N PRO A 295 -12.62 -3.39 9.34
CA PRO A 295 -12.72 -2.71 8.04
C PRO A 295 -12.88 -1.20 8.13
N ASP A 296 -13.58 -0.71 9.15
CA ASP A 296 -13.84 0.72 9.36
C ASP A 296 -12.59 1.51 9.77
N ASP A 297 -11.50 0.83 10.16
CA ASP A 297 -10.23 1.47 10.51
C ASP A 297 -9.43 1.94 9.28
N ILE A 298 -9.85 1.62 8.05
CA ILE A 298 -9.13 2.01 6.82
C ILE A 298 -8.91 3.51 6.72
N LEU A 299 -9.94 4.30 7.05
CA LEU A 299 -9.82 5.76 6.98
C LEU A 299 -8.78 6.27 7.98
N ALA A 300 -8.81 5.78 9.23
CA ALA A 300 -7.84 6.13 10.25
C ALA A 300 -6.42 5.69 9.86
N ALA A 301 -6.27 4.49 9.28
CA ALA A 301 -4.99 3.98 8.81
C ALA A 301 -4.40 4.88 7.71
N ARG A 302 -5.19 5.23 6.69
CA ARG A 302 -4.77 6.10 5.59
C ARG A 302 -4.48 7.52 6.05
N GLN A 303 -5.25 8.06 6.99
CA GLN A 303 -4.96 9.34 7.64
C GLN A 303 -3.63 9.32 8.42
N ALA A 304 -3.26 8.18 8.99
CA ALA A 304 -1.95 7.97 9.62
C ALA A 304 -0.81 7.69 8.61
N GLY A 305 -1.10 7.74 7.30
CA GLY A 305 -0.15 7.55 6.20
C GLY A 305 -0.04 6.12 5.66
N ALA A 306 -0.85 5.18 6.14
CA ALA A 306 -0.82 3.79 5.68
C ALA A 306 -1.41 3.64 4.27
N GLN A 307 -0.99 2.59 3.56
CA GLN A 307 -1.66 2.06 2.36
C GLN A 307 -3.10 1.62 2.66
N GLY A 308 -3.29 1.08 3.87
CA GLY A 308 -4.55 0.50 4.30
C GLY A 308 -4.35 -0.43 5.49
N ILE A 309 -5.19 -1.46 5.59
CA ILE A 309 -5.16 -2.40 6.72
C ILE A 309 -4.87 -3.83 6.27
N ALA A 310 -4.19 -4.57 7.14
CA ALA A 310 -4.02 -6.00 7.05
C ALA A 310 -4.65 -6.67 8.26
N GLY A 311 -5.17 -7.89 8.11
CA GLY A 311 -5.77 -8.56 9.26
C GLY A 311 -6.38 -9.93 9.00
N ILE A 312 -6.46 -10.68 10.10
CA ILE A 312 -7.11 -11.99 10.16
C ILE A 312 -8.59 -11.84 10.50
N GLY A 313 -8.89 -11.03 11.53
CA GLY A 313 -10.22 -10.96 12.11
C GLY A 313 -11.30 -10.59 11.09
N PHE A 314 -11.03 -9.56 10.29
CA PHE A 314 -12.04 -8.99 9.38
C PHE A 314 -12.38 -9.80 8.15
N TRP A 315 -11.69 -10.93 8.02
CA TRP A 315 -11.70 -11.77 6.83
C TRP A 315 -11.98 -13.23 7.21
N TRP A 316 -11.21 -13.78 8.17
CA TRP A 316 -11.18 -15.21 8.44
C TRP A 316 -12.17 -15.66 9.51
N SER A 317 -12.44 -14.82 10.51
CA SER A 317 -13.27 -15.17 11.67
C SER A 317 -14.71 -15.47 11.29
N GLY A 318 -15.21 -16.64 11.72
CA GLY A 318 -16.55 -17.22 11.50
C GLY A 318 -17.75 -16.28 11.49
N ASN A 319 -17.66 -15.17 12.23
CA ASN A 319 -18.81 -14.33 12.53
C ASN A 319 -18.70 -13.01 11.77
N GLY A 320 -19.78 -12.68 11.05
CA GLY A 320 -19.98 -11.36 10.49
C GLY A 320 -19.79 -10.28 11.56
N TYR A 321 -19.18 -9.19 11.12
CA TYR A 321 -19.10 -7.95 11.87
C TYR A 321 -20.50 -7.34 12.04
#